data_AF-A0A4W2IGV6-F1
#
_entry.id   AF-A0A4W2IGV6-F1
#
_cell.length_a   1.000
_cell.length_b   1.000
_cell.length_c   1.000
_cell.angle_alpha   90.00
_cell.angle_beta   90.00
_cell.angle_gamma   90.00
#
_symmetry.space_group_name_H-M   'P 1'
#
loop_
_entity.id
_entity.type
_entity.pdbx_description
1 polymer ?
#
loop_
_entity_poly.entity_id
_entity_poly.type
_entity_poly.pdbx_seq_one_letter_code
_entity_poly.pdbx_strand_id
1 'polypeptide(L)'
;MWARAVHLGLRAAARGRRGFTSKADPQGSGRVTGELIQHLERLSLVDFGSQEAVARLEKAIAFADRLRAVNTDGVEPMESVLEDRCLYLRSDNVVEGSCAEELLQNSHRVVEEYFVAPPGNISWSKLDEKQPFSHR
;
A
#
# COMPACT_ATOMS: atom_id res chain seq x y z
N MET A 1 27.53 5.88 42.29
CA MET A 1 26.23 6.59 42.30
C MET A 1 25.73 6.70 40.87
N TRP A 2 24.95 5.73 40.40
CA TRP A 2 24.40 5.74 39.04
C TRP A 2 22.94 6.17 39.12
N ALA A 3 22.64 7.36 38.61
CA ALA A 3 21.31 7.92 38.60
C ALA A 3 20.45 7.19 37.56
N ARG A 4 19.37 6.55 38.03
CA ARG A 4 18.32 6.00 37.16
C ARG A 4 17.59 7.18 36.54
N ALA A 5 17.84 7.46 35.27
CA ALA A 5 17.04 8.41 34.51
C ALA A 5 15.64 7.81 34.30
N VAL A 6 14.67 8.34 35.02
CA VAL A 6 13.24 8.04 34.82
C VAL A 6 12.83 8.77 33.54
N HIS A 7 12.72 8.05 32.43
CA HIS A 7 12.04 8.58 31.25
C HIS A 7 10.54 8.55 31.51
N LEU A 8 10.01 9.73 31.83
CA LEU A 8 8.59 10.02 31.92
C LEU A 8 8.02 9.92 30.50
N GLY A 9 7.51 8.74 30.15
CA GLY A 9 6.81 8.53 28.88
C GLY A 9 5.60 9.44 28.81
N LEU A 10 5.62 10.37 27.85
CA LEU A 10 4.49 11.23 27.53
C LEU A 10 3.37 10.33 26.99
N ARG A 11 2.38 10.02 27.82
CA ARG A 11 1.17 9.32 27.37
C ARG A 11 0.41 10.26 26.45
N ALA A 12 0.50 10.03 25.14
CA ALA A 12 -0.36 10.68 24.17
C ALA A 12 -1.82 10.34 24.51
N ALA A 13 -2.63 11.37 24.68
CA ALA A 13 -4.06 11.21 24.91
C ALA A 13 -4.68 10.42 23.76
N ALA A 14 -5.44 9.37 24.10
CA ALA A 14 -6.19 8.58 23.14
C ALA A 14 -7.16 9.50 22.40
N ARG A 15 -6.79 9.91 21.18
CA ARG A 15 -7.69 10.56 20.24
C ARG A 15 -8.80 9.56 19.96
N GLY A 16 -10.05 9.93 20.27
CA GLY A 16 -11.22 9.06 20.12
C GLY A 16 -11.20 8.32 18.79
N ARG A 17 -11.10 6.99 18.86
CA ARG A 17 -11.15 6.11 17.70
C ARG A 17 -12.53 6.26 17.07
N ARG A 18 -12.57 6.88 15.89
CA ARG A 18 -13.74 6.80 15.01
C ARG A 18 -13.69 5.39 14.43
N GLY A 19 -14.39 4.46 15.10
CA GLY A 19 -14.43 3.06 14.71
C GLY A 19 -14.78 2.92 13.22
N PHE A 20 -14.06 2.04 12.53
CA PHE A 20 -14.38 1.65 11.17
C PHE A 20 -15.65 0.79 11.25
N THR A 21 -16.81 1.42 11.22
CA THR A 21 -18.09 0.69 11.13
C THR A 21 -18.22 0.14 9.72
N SER A 22 -17.67 -1.05 9.46
CA SER A 22 -18.03 -1.80 8.25
C SER A 22 -19.43 -2.36 8.48
N LYS A 23 -20.45 -1.58 8.12
CA LYS A 23 -21.80 -2.12 7.98
C LYS A 23 -21.72 -3.08 6.79
N ALA A 24 -21.47 -4.36 7.08
CA ALA A 24 -21.37 -5.39 6.06
C ALA A 24 -22.75 -5.52 5.41
N ASP A 25 -22.89 -5.07 4.17
CA ASP A 25 -24.04 -5.47 3.37
C ASP A 25 -23.95 -7.01 3.18
N PRO A 26 -25.05 -7.75 3.35
CA PRO A 26 -25.08 -9.21 3.18
C PRO A 26 -25.04 -9.61 1.69
N GLN A 27 -24.40 -8.79 0.85
CA GLN A 27 -24.16 -9.10 -0.55
C GLN A 27 -23.12 -10.23 -0.58
N GLY A 28 -23.62 -11.44 -0.81
CA GLY A 28 -22.82 -12.62 -1.10
C GLY A 28 -21.91 -12.37 -2.30
N SER A 29 -20.83 -13.15 -2.38
CA SER A 29 -19.85 -13.23 -3.47
C SER A 29 -20.37 -12.63 -4.78
N GLY A 30 -20.16 -11.32 -4.94
CA GLY A 30 -20.55 -10.61 -6.14
C GLY A 30 -19.67 -11.12 -7.27
N ARG A 31 -20.28 -11.50 -8.40
CA ARG A 31 -19.51 -11.89 -9.60
C ARG A 31 -18.53 -10.76 -9.91
N VAL A 32 -17.27 -11.11 -10.17
CA VAL A 32 -16.25 -10.12 -10.50
C VAL A 32 -16.57 -9.56 -11.88
N THR A 33 -17.05 -8.31 -11.93
CA THR A 33 -17.45 -7.65 -13.18
C THR A 33 -16.22 -7.09 -13.91
N GLY A 34 -16.31 -6.94 -15.24
CA GLY A 34 -15.24 -6.33 -16.02
C GLY A 34 -14.91 -4.89 -15.58
N GLU A 35 -15.93 -4.13 -15.15
CA GLU A 35 -15.73 -2.78 -14.58
C GLU A 35 -14.92 -2.81 -13.28
N LEU A 36 -15.18 -3.80 -12.41
CA LEU A 36 -14.42 -4.00 -11.18
C LEU A 36 -12.97 -4.38 -11.52
N ILE A 37 -12.75 -5.27 -12.49
CA ILE A 37 -11.40 -5.61 -12.96
C ILE A 37 -10.67 -4.37 -13.45
N GLN A 38 -11.27 -3.59 -14.36
CA GLN A 38 -10.66 -2.37 -14.87
C GLN A 38 -10.34 -1.37 -13.75
N HIS A 39 -11.20 -1.29 -12.73
CA HIS A 39 -10.96 -0.44 -11.58
C HIS A 39 -9.78 -0.94 -10.74
N LEU A 40 -9.69 -2.25 -10.50
CA LEU A 40 -8.58 -2.88 -9.78
C LEU A 40 -7.26 -2.75 -10.54
N GLU A 41 -7.26 -2.91 -11.85
CA GLU A 41 -6.08 -2.71 -12.72
C GLU A 41 -5.54 -1.29 -12.57
N ARG A 42 -6.44 -0.30 -12.60
CA ARG A 42 -6.06 1.11 -12.45
C ARG A 42 -5.49 1.43 -11.06
N LEU A 43 -6.03 0.84 -10.00
CA LEU A 43 -5.56 1.07 -8.63
C LEU A 43 -4.24 0.35 -8.32
N SER A 44 -4.12 -0.89 -8.78
CA SER A 44 -2.95 -1.72 -8.52
C SER A 44 -1.81 -1.51 -9.52
N LEU A 45 -2.10 -0.90 -10.67
CA LEU A 45 -1.20 -0.83 -11.83
C LEU A 45 -0.75 -2.23 -12.31
N VAL A 46 -1.61 -3.24 -12.10
CA VAL A 46 -1.41 -4.62 -12.54
C VAL A 46 -2.43 -4.95 -13.62
N ASP A 47 -2.01 -5.62 -14.69
CA ASP A 47 -2.90 -6.10 -15.76
C ASP A 47 -3.55 -7.44 -15.38
N PHE A 48 -4.88 -7.52 -15.47
CA PHE A 48 -5.69 -8.72 -15.25
C PHE A 48 -6.25 -9.29 -16.56
N GLY A 49 -5.69 -8.91 -17.72
CA GLY A 49 -6.14 -9.22 -19.08
C GLY A 49 -6.20 -10.70 -19.49
N SER A 50 -5.97 -11.65 -18.56
CA SER A 50 -6.18 -13.09 -18.81
C SER A 50 -7.36 -13.62 -17.99
N GLN A 51 -8.19 -14.47 -18.61
CA GLN A 51 -9.28 -15.17 -17.92
C GLN A 51 -8.78 -16.01 -16.74
N GLU A 52 -7.54 -16.50 -16.83
CA GLU A 52 -6.91 -17.27 -15.75
C GLU A 52 -6.61 -16.40 -14.51
N ALA A 53 -6.18 -15.15 -14.71
CA ALA A 53 -5.96 -14.20 -13.61
C ALA A 53 -7.28 -13.86 -12.90
N VAL A 54 -8.35 -13.63 -13.65
CA VAL A 54 -9.69 -13.38 -13.09
C VAL A 54 -10.17 -14.61 -12.30
N ALA A 55 -10.01 -15.82 -12.83
CA ALA A 55 -10.40 -17.04 -12.13
C ALA A 55 -9.61 -17.27 -10.83
N ARG A 56 -8.32 -16.88 -10.80
CA ARG A 56 -7.51 -16.90 -9.56
C ARG A 56 -8.03 -15.88 -8.55
N LEU A 57 -8.38 -14.68 -8.98
CA LEU A 57 -8.95 -13.64 -8.12
C LEU A 57 -10.28 -14.10 -7.50
N GLU A 58 -11.18 -14.66 -8.31
CA GLU A 58 -12.46 -15.21 -7.82
C GLU A 58 -12.26 -16.30 -6.76
N LYS A 59 -11.29 -17.22 -6.98
CA LYS A 59 -10.93 -18.24 -5.98
C LYS A 59 -10.37 -17.64 -4.69
N ALA A 60 -9.56 -16.58 -4.78
CA ALA A 60 -9.01 -15.90 -3.61
C ALA A 60 -10.11 -15.19 -2.80
N ILE A 61 -11.07 -14.54 -3.47
CA ILE A 61 -12.25 -13.94 -2.83
C ILE A 61 -13.07 -15.01 -2.13
N ALA A 62 -13.39 -16.11 -2.81
CA ALA A 62 -14.14 -17.22 -2.22
C ALA A 62 -13.41 -17.87 -1.02
N PHE A 63 -12.07 -17.86 -1.03
CA PHE A 63 -11.28 -18.31 0.10
C PHE A 63 -11.38 -17.34 1.29
N ALA A 64 -11.27 -16.02 1.05
CA ALA A 64 -11.38 -15.00 2.07
C ALA A 64 -12.79 -14.90 2.68
N ASP A 65 -13.84 -15.15 1.89
CA ASP A 65 -15.23 -15.14 2.36
C ASP A 65 -15.50 -16.13 3.50
N ARG A 66 -14.66 -17.17 3.67
CA ARG A 66 -14.72 -18.09 4.81
C ARG A 66 -14.53 -17.40 6.16
N LEU A 67 -13.79 -16.28 6.18
CA LEU A 67 -13.58 -15.48 7.39
C LEU A 67 -14.87 -14.84 7.91
N ARG A 68 -15.90 -14.66 7.07
CA ARG A 68 -17.21 -14.12 7.49
C ARG A 68 -17.95 -15.02 8.49
N ALA A 69 -17.60 -16.31 8.55
CA ALA A 69 -18.20 -17.24 9.50
C ALA A 69 -17.62 -17.09 10.93
N VAL A 70 -16.53 -16.33 11.09
CA VAL A 70 -15.91 -16.06 12.39
C VAL A 70 -16.66 -14.90 13.05
N ASN A 71 -17.18 -15.13 14.25
CA ASN A 71 -17.83 -14.07 15.04
C ASN A 71 -16.75 -13.13 15.60
N THR A 72 -16.78 -11.86 15.16
CA THR A 72 -15.91 -10.79 15.65
C THR A 72 -16.68 -9.70 16.40
N ASP A 73 -17.91 -9.97 16.84
CA ASP A 73 -18.73 -9.01 17.58
C ASP A 73 -18.05 -8.61 18.90
N GLY A 74 -17.83 -7.31 19.08
CA GLY A 74 -17.16 -6.76 20.27
C GLY A 74 -15.66 -7.04 20.35
N VAL A 75 -15.05 -7.61 19.29
CA VAL A 75 -13.60 -7.80 19.21
C VAL A 75 -12.97 -6.58 18.55
N GLU A 76 -12.11 -5.88 19.30
CA GLU A 76 -11.33 -4.76 18.76
C GLU A 76 -10.33 -5.25 17.68
N PRO A 77 -10.23 -4.57 16.53
CA PRO A 77 -9.24 -4.90 15.51
C PRO A 77 -7.81 -4.82 16.05
N MET A 78 -7.00 -5.83 15.74
CA MET A 78 -5.58 -5.85 16.10
C MET A 78 -4.79 -4.90 15.18
N GLU A 79 -4.14 -3.88 15.77
CA GLU A 79 -3.35 -2.90 15.01
C GLU A 79 -1.87 -3.33 14.91
N SER A 80 -1.34 -3.94 15.97
CA SER A 80 0.02 -4.44 16.06
C SER A 80 0.06 -5.61 17.03
N VAL A 81 1.02 -6.52 16.89
CA VAL A 81 1.25 -7.54 17.92
C VAL A 81 1.98 -6.99 19.15
N LEU A 82 2.43 -5.73 19.09
CA LEU A 82 3.24 -5.06 20.12
C LEU A 82 2.48 -3.91 20.81
N GLU A 83 1.18 -4.08 21.07
CA GLU A 83 0.33 -3.01 21.61
C GLU A 83 0.78 -2.49 22.99
N ASP A 84 1.48 -3.32 23.77
CA ASP A 84 2.02 -2.96 25.09
C ASP A 84 3.32 -2.14 25.04
N ARG A 85 3.85 -1.87 23.84
CA ARG A 85 5.11 -1.14 23.69
C ARG A 85 4.88 0.31 23.31
N CYS A 86 5.68 1.18 23.90
CA CYS A 86 5.75 2.57 23.46
C CYS A 86 6.33 2.66 22.04
N LEU A 87 5.86 3.65 21.29
CA LEU A 87 6.43 3.99 19.99
C LEU A 87 7.87 4.50 20.17
N TYR A 88 8.80 3.92 19.40
CA TYR A 88 10.18 4.36 19.39
C TYR A 88 10.31 5.60 18.49
N LEU A 89 10.82 6.68 19.08
CA LEU A 89 11.14 7.89 18.33
C LEU A 89 12.60 7.83 17.88
N ARG A 90 12.84 8.19 16.62
CA ARG A 90 14.19 8.43 16.11
C ARG A 90 14.65 9.81 16.60
N SER A 91 15.89 9.92 17.08
CA SER A 91 16.50 11.21 17.39
C SER A 91 16.59 12.08 16.14
N ASP A 92 16.40 13.38 16.29
CA ASP A 92 16.51 14.35 15.19
C ASP A 92 17.98 14.72 14.95
N ASN A 93 18.73 13.78 14.40
CA ASN A 93 20.12 13.94 14.04
C ASN A 93 20.28 13.65 12.54
N VAL A 94 21.00 14.51 11.83
CA VAL A 94 21.36 14.28 10.43
C VAL A 94 22.50 13.26 10.37
N VAL A 95 22.29 12.15 9.64
CA VAL A 95 23.28 11.07 9.51
C VAL A 95 23.73 10.89 8.07
N GLU A 96 22.85 11.12 7.09
CA GLU A 96 23.17 10.96 5.68
C GLU A 96 23.96 12.15 5.09
N GLY A 97 24.87 11.83 4.15
CA GLY A 97 25.69 12.78 3.39
C GLY A 97 25.40 12.75 1.88
N SER A 98 26.39 13.07 1.05
CA SER A 98 26.28 13.10 -0.42
C SER A 98 26.21 11.68 -1.02
N CYS A 99 25.03 11.05 -0.99
CA CYS A 99 24.80 9.69 -1.49
C CYS A 99 24.11 9.62 -2.87
N ALA A 100 24.16 10.70 -3.66
CA ALA A 100 23.47 10.77 -4.96
C ALA A 100 23.85 9.61 -5.90
N GLU A 101 25.15 9.28 -5.99
CA GLU A 101 25.64 8.18 -6.84
C GLU A 101 25.05 6.82 -6.42
N GLU A 102 25.07 6.50 -5.12
CA GLU A 102 24.51 5.26 -4.57
C GLU A 102 22.99 5.16 -4.75
N LEU A 103 22.27 6.29 -4.64
CA LEU A 103 20.82 6.32 -4.82
C LEU A 103 20.43 6.14 -6.29
N LEU A 104 21.21 6.70 -7.21
CA LEU A 104 20.89 6.71 -8.64
C LEU A 104 21.34 5.44 -9.37
N GLN A 105 22.18 4.59 -8.77
CA GLN A 105 22.76 3.41 -9.42
C GLN A 105 21.75 2.42 -10.01
N ASN A 106 20.54 2.32 -9.43
CA ASN A 106 19.49 1.40 -9.89
C ASN A 106 18.49 2.06 -10.86
N SER A 107 18.71 3.31 -11.22
CA SER A 107 17.80 4.05 -12.10
C SER A 107 17.89 3.53 -13.53
N HIS A 108 16.73 3.33 -14.17
CA HIS A 108 16.71 2.98 -15.59
C HIS A 108 17.25 4.10 -16.48
N ARG A 109 17.00 5.36 -16.11
CA ARG A 109 17.51 6.56 -16.80
C ARG A 109 17.72 7.68 -15.81
N VAL A 110 18.85 8.37 -15.96
CA VAL A 110 19.23 9.55 -15.18
C VAL A 110 19.56 10.69 -16.14
N VAL A 111 19.14 11.91 -15.81
CA VAL A 111 19.55 13.14 -16.51
C VAL A 111 19.85 14.17 -15.43
N GLU A 112 21.06 14.72 -15.43
CA GLU A 112 21.50 15.77 -14.47
C GLU A 112 21.16 15.42 -13.01
N GLU A 113 21.44 14.17 -12.60
CA GLU A 113 21.16 13.64 -11.25
C GLU A 113 19.67 13.49 -10.88
N TYR A 114 18.77 13.61 -11.85
CA TYR A 114 17.33 13.35 -11.66
C TYR A 114 16.92 11.98 -12.19
N PHE A 115 16.03 11.30 -11.46
CA PHE A 115 15.29 10.16 -11.98
C PHE A 115 14.39 10.61 -13.12
N VAL A 116 14.42 9.89 -14.24
CA VAL A 116 13.58 10.24 -15.37
C VAL A 116 12.44 9.24 -15.55
N ALA A 117 11.22 9.71 -15.32
CA ALA A 117 9.99 8.98 -15.64
C ALA A 117 9.37 9.49 -16.94
N PRO A 118 8.60 8.66 -17.67
CA PRO A 118 7.70 9.14 -18.71
C PRO A 118 6.70 10.17 -18.14
N PRO A 119 6.17 11.08 -18.97
CA PRO A 119 5.14 12.03 -18.51
C PRO A 119 3.92 11.24 -17.98
N GLY A 120 3.68 11.32 -16.67
CA GLY A 120 2.60 10.62 -15.99
C GLY A 120 1.22 11.14 -16.42
N ASN A 121 0.19 10.28 -16.32
CA ASN A 121 -1.22 10.53 -16.64
C ASN A 121 -1.65 10.35 -18.11
N ILE A 122 -1.01 9.43 -18.85
CA ILE A 122 -1.52 8.96 -20.14
C ILE A 122 -2.55 7.87 -19.89
N SER A 123 -3.79 8.05 -20.36
CA SER A 123 -4.78 6.96 -20.38
C SER A 123 -4.22 5.77 -21.15
N TRP A 124 -4.33 4.55 -20.62
CA TRP A 124 -3.84 3.30 -21.24
C TRP A 124 -4.22 3.17 -22.72
N SER A 125 -5.38 3.68 -23.13
CA SER A 125 -5.85 3.74 -24.53
C SER A 125 -4.92 4.49 -25.50
N LYS A 126 -3.99 5.32 -25.01
CA LYS A 126 -3.11 6.18 -25.82
C LYS A 126 -1.70 5.63 -26.00
N LEU A 127 -1.37 4.47 -25.40
CA LEU A 127 -0.04 3.85 -25.56
C LEU A 127 0.10 3.12 -26.89
N ASP A 128 -1.00 2.60 -27.45
CA ASP A 128 -1.00 1.95 -28.77
C ASP A 128 -0.72 2.91 -29.94
N GLU A 129 -0.82 4.23 -29.72
CA GLU A 129 -0.63 5.25 -30.76
C GLU A 129 0.79 5.83 -30.82
N LYS A 130 1.66 5.60 -29.83
CA LYS A 130 3.00 6.20 -29.82
C LYS A 130 4.04 5.29 -30.49
N GLN A 131 4.20 5.55 -31.79
CA GLN A 131 5.32 5.19 -32.67
C GLN A 131 6.71 5.20 -31.98
N PRO A 132 7.66 4.37 -32.47
CA PRO A 132 8.94 4.12 -31.82
C PRO A 132 9.79 5.38 -31.73
N PHE A 133 10.40 5.58 -30.56
CA PHE A 133 11.41 6.62 -30.36
C PHE A 133 12.56 6.36 -31.32
N SER A 134 12.68 7.20 -32.35
CA SER A 134 13.86 7.22 -33.22
C SER A 134 15.03 7.79 -32.44
N HIS A 135 15.99 6.94 -32.09
CA HIS A 135 17.28 7.38 -31.57
C HIS A 135 18.09 8.00 -32.71
N ARG A 136 18.52 9.25 -32.53
CA ARG A 136 19.60 9.89 -33.29
C ARG A 136 20.68 10.33 -32.32
#